data_AF-A0A1S3DZV6-F1
#
_entry.id   AF-A0A1S3DZV6-F1
#
_cell.length_a   1.000
_cell.length_b   1.000
_cell.length_c   1.000
_cell.angle_alpha   90.00
_cell.angle_beta   90.00
_cell.angle_gamma   90.00
#
_symmetry.space_group_name_H-M   'P 1'
#
loop_
_entity.id
_entity.type
_entity.pdbx_description
1 polymer ?
#
loop_
_entity_poly.entity_id
_entity_poly.type
_entity_poly.pdbx_seq_one_letter_code
_entity_poly.pdbx_strand_id
1 'polypeptide(L)'
;MTNTIDACLTDWRLNRVLTVTLDNASSNDLGIKQLKKRIMSCNNLVFNGEYMHMRCCAHILNIIVSEGLSDLDMSILRLRATVKYVRSSPRRFAKFKAFVERSNSEYKGLVCLDVETRWNSIYLMLDSALKHRKAFEVLEIHDPKYSEELLKGKGKGVPTSFDWAKAQPIMPFLKMFYDATLRISGSSYVASNMYMLEVFGIGEKILKMCNSKDMCLKVMADRMKTKYDKYWGKFENLNMLLISSILDPRNKLKFVNWLITQNFNSFDATKLKDLLKTCLDELIIEYNGVGEGFQSESQIS
;
A
#
# COMPACT_ATOMS: atom_id res chain seq x y z
N MET A 1 -7.83 15.00 15.89
CA MET A 1 -6.72 15.00 14.91
C MET A 1 -6.02 16.36 14.88
N THR A 2 -6.65 17.42 14.38
CA THR A 2 -6.03 18.75 14.22
C THR A 2 -5.32 19.26 15.47
N ASN A 3 -6.01 19.33 16.62
CA ASN A 3 -5.41 19.78 17.89
C ASN A 3 -4.21 18.91 18.32
N THR A 4 -4.29 17.60 18.08
CA THR A 4 -3.22 16.66 18.46
C THR A 4 -1.97 16.87 17.61
N ILE A 5 -2.14 17.02 16.29
CA ILE A 5 -1.01 17.27 15.38
C ILE A 5 -0.38 18.64 15.71
N ASP A 6 -1.21 19.66 15.92
CA ASP A 6 -0.78 21.01 16.29
C ASP A 6 0.04 21.03 17.59
N ALA A 7 -0.42 20.30 18.62
CA ALA A 7 0.33 20.12 19.86
C ALA A 7 1.67 19.42 19.62
N CYS A 8 1.70 18.31 18.87
CA CYS A 8 2.95 17.61 18.57
C CYS A 8 3.95 18.50 17.80
N LEU A 9 3.48 19.27 16.81
CA LEU A 9 4.34 20.18 16.06
C LEU A 9 4.94 21.26 16.97
N THR A 10 4.14 21.78 17.91
CA THR A 10 4.59 22.76 18.90
C THR A 10 5.60 22.14 19.87
N ASP A 11 5.27 21.00 20.45
CA ASP A 11 6.11 20.29 21.43
C ASP A 11 7.46 19.88 20.82
N TRP A 12 7.47 19.44 19.56
CA TRP A 12 8.68 19.04 18.84
C TRP A 12 9.39 20.21 18.15
N ARG A 13 8.85 21.44 18.27
CA ARG A 13 9.38 22.67 17.65
C ARG A 13 9.56 22.55 16.13
N LEU A 14 8.62 21.87 15.48
CA LEU A 14 8.59 21.73 14.03
C LEU A 14 7.86 22.93 13.41
N ASN A 15 8.65 23.88 12.93
CA ASN A 15 8.19 25.16 12.36
C ASN A 15 8.19 25.19 10.82
N ARG A 16 8.54 24.09 10.13
CA ARG A 16 8.43 23.98 8.67
C ARG A 16 7.78 22.65 8.30
N VAL A 17 6.50 22.71 7.98
CA VAL A 17 5.71 21.51 7.64
C VAL A 17 5.47 21.49 6.14
N LEU A 18 6.09 20.51 5.47
CA LEU A 18 5.85 20.23 4.05
C LEU A 18 4.60 19.37 3.85
N THR A 19 4.52 18.25 4.55
CA THR A 19 3.45 17.27 4.35
C THR A 19 3.10 16.52 5.62
N VAL A 20 1.83 16.11 5.70
CA VAL A 20 1.27 15.26 6.75
C VAL A 20 0.61 14.07 6.05
N THR A 21 1.06 12.86 6.41
CA THR A 21 0.52 11.62 5.83
C THR A 21 -0.59 11.05 6.69
N LEU A 22 -1.78 10.86 6.12
CA LEU A 22 -2.97 10.33 6.81
C LEU A 22 -3.61 9.19 6.00
N ASP A 23 -4.44 8.36 6.62
CA ASP A 23 -5.22 7.35 5.89
C ASP A 23 -6.27 7.99 4.96
N ASN A 24 -6.83 7.21 4.04
CA ASN A 24 -7.75 7.72 3.02
C ASN A 24 -9.19 7.83 3.55
N ALA A 25 -9.39 8.54 4.66
CA ALA A 25 -10.71 8.85 5.22
C ALA A 25 -11.14 10.27 4.82
N SER A 26 -12.41 10.46 4.44
CA SER A 26 -12.93 11.78 4.03
C SER A 26 -12.92 12.81 5.16
N SER A 27 -13.01 12.38 6.42
CA SER A 27 -12.87 13.25 7.60
C SER A 27 -11.50 13.92 7.67
N ASN A 28 -10.44 13.29 7.13
CA ASN A 28 -9.10 13.83 7.13
C ASN A 28 -8.97 15.03 6.19
N ASP A 29 -9.74 15.10 5.11
CA ASP A 29 -9.73 16.24 4.18
C ASP A 29 -10.15 17.54 4.91
N LEU A 30 -11.18 17.46 5.76
CA LEU A 30 -11.61 18.60 6.59
C LEU A 30 -10.59 18.91 7.68
N GLY A 31 -10.03 17.88 8.31
CA GLY A 31 -9.02 18.03 9.35
C GLY A 31 -7.74 18.72 8.86
N ILE A 32 -7.23 18.33 7.68
CA ILE A 32 -6.08 19.00 7.05
C ILE A 32 -6.41 20.43 6.65
N LYS A 33 -7.60 20.71 6.11
CA LYS A 33 -8.01 22.09 5.80
C LYS A 33 -7.97 22.99 7.05
N GLN A 34 -8.41 22.48 8.20
CA GLN A 34 -8.34 23.20 9.47
C GLN A 34 -6.90 23.35 9.97
N LEU A 35 -6.10 22.29 9.89
CA LEU A 35 -4.69 22.31 10.29
C LEU A 35 -3.88 23.31 9.44
N LYS A 36 -4.08 23.30 8.12
CA LYS A 36 -3.47 24.24 7.18
C LYS A 36 -3.72 25.68 7.60
N LYS A 37 -4.97 26.03 7.91
CA LYS A 37 -5.33 27.39 8.37
C LYS A 37 -4.59 27.80 9.64
N ARG A 38 -4.42 26.88 10.60
CA ARG A 38 -3.73 27.16 11.88
C ARG A 38 -2.21 27.30 11.72
N ILE A 39 -1.59 26.46 10.89
CA ILE A 39 -0.14 26.53 10.69
C ILE A 39 0.23 27.71 9.77
N MET A 40 -0.64 28.05 8.82
CA MET A 40 -0.47 29.24 7.96
C MET A 40 -0.35 30.53 8.78
N SER A 41 -1.10 30.69 9.87
CA SER A 41 -0.99 31.90 10.71
C SER A 41 0.38 32.08 11.37
N CYS A 42 1.22 31.05 11.36
CA CYS A 42 2.58 31.08 11.89
C CYS A 42 3.66 31.13 10.79
N ASN A 43 3.29 31.25 9.51
CA ASN A 43 4.20 31.18 8.35
C ASN A 43 5.07 29.91 8.30
N ASN A 44 4.56 28.80 8.82
CA ASN A 44 5.31 27.57 9.07
C ASN A 44 5.08 26.47 8.00
N LEU A 45 4.59 26.83 6.80
CA LEU A 45 4.25 25.87 5.73
C LEU A 45 5.12 26.04 4.49
N VAL A 46 5.74 24.93 4.06
CA VAL A 46 6.45 24.85 2.78
C VAL A 46 5.42 24.89 1.65
N PHE A 47 5.72 25.59 0.54
CA PHE A 47 4.82 25.78 -0.61
C PHE A 47 3.41 26.30 -0.25
N ASN A 48 3.29 27.15 0.77
CA ASN A 48 1.99 27.62 1.28
C ASN A 48 1.02 26.44 1.56
N GLY A 49 1.56 25.29 1.97
CA GLY A 49 0.82 24.08 2.27
C GLY A 49 0.08 23.47 1.09
N GLU A 50 0.47 23.73 -0.16
CA GLU A 50 -0.13 23.11 -1.36
C GLU A 50 -0.07 21.58 -1.28
N TYR A 51 1.07 21.03 -0.86
CA TYR A 51 1.31 19.58 -0.77
C TYR A 51 1.19 19.01 0.65
N MET A 52 0.46 19.74 1.52
CA MET A 52 0.36 19.41 2.93
C MET A 52 -0.38 18.09 3.20
N HIS A 53 -1.34 17.71 2.35
CA HIS A 53 -2.04 16.44 2.50
C HIS A 53 -1.37 15.36 1.64
N MET A 54 -0.81 14.35 2.31
CA MET A 54 -0.39 13.11 1.67
C MET A 54 -1.32 11.98 2.13
N ARG A 55 -1.90 11.25 1.18
CA ARG A 55 -2.65 10.03 1.50
C ARG A 55 -1.67 8.87 1.69
N CYS A 56 -1.89 8.06 2.71
CA CYS A 56 -1.04 6.94 3.04
C CYS A 56 -1.00 5.93 1.88
N CYS A 57 0.19 5.74 1.31
CA CYS A 57 0.41 4.84 0.17
C CYS A 57 -0.01 3.39 0.52
N ALA A 58 0.34 2.89 1.71
CA ALA A 58 -0.06 1.56 2.15
C ALA A 58 -1.59 1.39 2.23
N HIS A 59 -2.32 2.45 2.59
CA HIS A 59 -3.78 2.43 2.60
C HIS A 59 -4.36 2.45 1.19
N ILE A 60 -3.79 3.23 0.26
CA ILE A 60 -4.18 3.20 -1.15
C ILE A 60 -3.94 1.82 -1.77
N LEU A 61 -2.79 1.19 -1.48
CA LEU A 61 -2.51 -0.17 -1.93
C LEU A 61 -3.52 -1.18 -1.37
N ASN A 62 -3.94 -1.03 -0.12
CA ASN A 62 -5.02 -1.84 0.43
C ASN A 62 -6.31 -1.70 -0.39
N ILE A 63 -6.72 -0.48 -0.75
CA ILE A 63 -7.90 -0.24 -1.59
C ILE A 63 -7.74 -0.89 -2.97
N ILE A 64 -6.59 -0.71 -3.61
CA ILE A 64 -6.32 -1.28 -4.95
C ILE A 64 -6.41 -2.81 -4.90
N VAL A 65 -5.71 -3.43 -3.95
CA VAL A 65 -5.66 -4.90 -3.88
C VAL A 65 -7.02 -5.49 -3.50
N SER A 66 -7.72 -4.89 -2.53
CA SER A 66 -9.06 -5.31 -2.16
C SER A 66 -10.03 -5.28 -3.34
N GLU A 67 -9.96 -4.26 -4.20
CA GLU A 67 -10.81 -4.22 -5.39
C GLU A 67 -10.47 -5.37 -6.37
N GLY A 68 -9.18 -5.64 -6.59
CA GLY A 68 -8.76 -6.72 -7.47
C GLY A 68 -9.13 -8.12 -6.95
N LEU A 69 -9.26 -8.30 -5.63
CA LEU A 69 -9.64 -9.57 -5.01
C LEU A 69 -11.16 -9.85 -5.03
N SER A 70 -11.99 -8.89 -5.42
CA SER A 70 -13.47 -8.98 -5.35
C SER A 70 -14.07 -10.22 -6.04
N ASP A 71 -13.52 -10.68 -7.17
CA ASP A 71 -14.01 -11.88 -7.87
C ASP A 71 -13.64 -13.21 -7.19
N LEU A 72 -12.68 -13.14 -6.27
CA LEU A 72 -12.16 -14.28 -5.54
C LEU A 72 -12.79 -14.38 -4.15
N ASP A 73 -13.73 -13.50 -3.81
CA ASP A 73 -14.35 -13.41 -2.50
C ASP A 73 -14.81 -14.78 -1.98
N MET A 74 -15.50 -15.58 -2.80
CA MET A 74 -15.95 -16.91 -2.38
C MET A 74 -14.81 -17.92 -2.16
N SER A 75 -13.81 -17.93 -3.03
CA SER A 75 -12.65 -18.80 -2.89
C SER A 75 -11.81 -18.41 -1.67
N ILE A 76 -11.59 -17.11 -1.47
CA ILE A 76 -10.91 -16.55 -0.30
C ILE A 76 -11.70 -16.88 0.97
N LEU A 77 -13.03 -16.76 0.98
CA LEU A 77 -13.88 -17.10 2.12
C LEU A 77 -13.74 -18.58 2.53
N ARG A 78 -13.70 -19.50 1.56
CA ARG A 78 -13.51 -20.93 1.84
C ARG A 78 -12.10 -21.24 2.33
N LEU A 79 -11.07 -20.68 1.69
CA LEU A 79 -9.68 -20.82 2.10
C LEU A 79 -9.46 -20.26 3.51
N ARG A 80 -10.06 -19.12 3.80
CA ARG A 80 -10.08 -18.54 5.14
C ARG A 80 -10.79 -19.42 6.14
N ALA A 81 -11.94 -20.00 5.77
CA ALA A 81 -12.70 -20.88 6.66
C ALA A 81 -11.88 -22.11 7.06
N THR A 82 -11.10 -22.68 6.15
CA THR A 82 -10.23 -23.82 6.49
C THR A 82 -9.10 -23.43 7.45
N VAL A 83 -8.44 -22.30 7.19
CA VAL A 83 -7.40 -21.78 8.08
C VAL A 83 -7.98 -21.48 9.46
N LYS A 84 -9.16 -20.85 9.51
CA LYS A 84 -9.87 -20.54 10.75
C LYS A 84 -10.22 -21.81 11.53
N TYR A 85 -10.66 -22.87 10.86
CA TYR A 85 -10.99 -24.14 11.50
C TYR A 85 -9.80 -24.77 12.20
N VAL A 86 -8.65 -24.88 11.52
CA VAL A 86 -7.46 -25.50 12.12
C VAL A 86 -6.83 -24.61 13.19
N ARG A 87 -7.08 -23.29 13.14
CA ARG A 87 -6.61 -22.31 14.13
C ARG A 87 -7.56 -22.11 15.31
N SER A 88 -8.79 -22.65 15.28
CA SER A 88 -9.80 -22.35 16.30
C SER A 88 -9.54 -22.98 17.67
N SER A 89 -8.69 -24.01 17.75
CA SER A 89 -8.26 -24.59 19.02
C SER A 89 -6.89 -25.28 18.90
N PRO A 90 -6.12 -25.38 20.01
CA PRO A 90 -4.85 -26.12 20.03
C PRO A 90 -4.99 -27.56 19.57
N ARG A 91 -6.11 -28.23 19.91
CA ARG A 91 -6.40 -29.61 19.51
C ARG A 91 -6.56 -29.76 18.00
N ARG A 92 -7.33 -28.87 17.35
CA ARG A 92 -7.48 -28.91 15.88
C ARG A 92 -6.17 -28.60 15.18
N PHE A 93 -5.39 -27.65 15.73
CA PHE A 93 -4.09 -27.30 15.19
C PHE A 93 -3.10 -28.47 15.29
N ALA A 94 -3.03 -29.15 16.43
CA ALA A 94 -2.19 -30.34 16.61
C ALA A 94 -2.60 -31.48 15.65
N LYS A 95 -3.90 -31.71 15.49
CA LYS A 95 -4.42 -32.70 14.53
C LYS A 95 -4.01 -32.36 13.10
N PHE A 96 -4.16 -31.09 12.70
CA PHE A 96 -3.73 -30.62 11.39
C PHE A 96 -2.23 -30.77 11.16
N LYS A 97 -1.41 -30.44 12.18
CA LYS A 97 0.05 -30.62 12.11
C LYS A 97 0.45 -32.08 11.85
N ALA A 98 -0.25 -33.04 12.48
CA ALA A 98 -0.03 -34.46 12.20
C ALA A 98 -0.35 -34.84 10.74
N PHE A 99 -1.34 -34.19 10.10
CA PHE A 99 -1.60 -34.38 8.66
C PHE A 99 -0.56 -33.70 7.77
N VAL A 100 -0.03 -32.54 8.15
CA VAL A 100 1.09 -31.89 7.47
C VAL A 100 2.30 -32.84 7.44
N GLU A 101 2.64 -33.44 8.57
CA GLU A 101 3.75 -34.40 8.67
C GLU A 101 3.55 -35.64 7.80
N ARG A 102 2.33 -36.14 7.67
CA ARG A 102 1.97 -37.27 6.79
C ARG A 102 1.95 -36.93 5.30
N SER A 103 1.75 -35.66 4.96
CA SER A 103 1.59 -35.21 3.57
C SER A 103 2.91 -35.12 2.77
N ASN A 104 4.05 -35.49 3.39
CA ASN A 104 5.41 -35.38 2.82
C ASN A 104 5.69 -34.01 2.18
N SER A 105 5.16 -32.93 2.77
CA SER A 105 5.44 -31.57 2.32
C SER A 105 6.78 -31.10 2.88
N GLU A 106 7.61 -30.50 2.02
CA GLU A 106 8.87 -29.84 2.44
C GLU A 106 8.59 -28.61 3.31
N TYR A 107 7.43 -27.97 3.13
CA TYR A 107 7.04 -26.77 3.87
C TYR A 107 6.40 -27.11 5.22
N LYS A 108 7.10 -26.78 6.31
CA LYS A 108 6.65 -27.01 7.71
C LYS A 108 6.24 -25.73 8.45
N GLY A 109 6.12 -24.60 7.75
CA GLY A 109 5.67 -23.33 8.33
C GLY A 109 4.23 -23.41 8.85
N LEU A 110 3.84 -22.51 9.75
CA LEU A 110 2.47 -22.50 10.30
C LEU A 110 1.49 -21.80 9.34
N VAL A 111 0.22 -22.21 9.38
CA VAL A 111 -0.87 -21.43 8.78
C VAL A 111 -1.17 -20.20 9.64
N CYS A 112 -1.50 -19.08 8.99
CA CYS A 112 -1.84 -17.83 9.67
C CYS A 112 -3.23 -17.33 9.23
N LEU A 113 -4.07 -16.93 10.20
CA LEU A 113 -5.38 -16.36 9.91
C LEU A 113 -5.22 -14.87 9.59
N ASP A 114 -5.95 -14.40 8.59
CA ASP A 114 -5.94 -13.01 8.16
C ASP A 114 -6.72 -12.08 9.09
N VAL A 115 -6.42 -10.79 8.98
CA VAL A 115 -7.25 -9.67 9.45
C VAL A 115 -8.03 -9.16 8.25
N GLU A 116 -9.37 -9.22 8.29
CA GLU A 116 -10.20 -8.99 7.08
C GLU A 116 -9.97 -7.62 6.43
N THR A 117 -9.60 -6.62 7.24
CA THR A 117 -9.37 -5.24 6.78
C THR A 117 -7.96 -4.99 6.24
N ARG A 118 -7.04 -5.97 6.31
CA ARG A 118 -5.63 -5.81 5.92
C ARG A 118 -5.25 -6.83 4.86
N TRP A 119 -5.20 -6.37 3.62
CA TRP A 119 -4.91 -7.22 2.47
C TRP A 119 -3.57 -8.00 2.59
N ASN A 120 -2.53 -7.42 3.21
CA ASN A 120 -1.25 -8.10 3.46
C ASN A 120 -1.40 -9.40 4.23
N SER A 121 -2.33 -9.44 5.19
CA SER A 121 -2.59 -10.63 5.99
C SER A 121 -3.40 -11.67 5.21
N ILE A 122 -4.25 -11.23 4.26
CA ILE A 122 -4.91 -12.12 3.29
C ILE A 122 -3.85 -12.80 2.42
N TYR A 123 -2.88 -12.04 1.90
CA TYR A 123 -1.78 -12.59 1.11
C TYR A 123 -1.01 -13.69 1.88
N LEU A 124 -0.61 -13.42 3.13
CA LEU A 124 0.09 -14.41 3.97
C LEU A 124 -0.76 -15.63 4.28
N MET A 125 -2.06 -15.44 4.54
CA MET A 125 -3.00 -16.53 4.74
C MET A 125 -3.08 -17.40 3.48
N LEU A 126 -3.27 -16.80 2.30
CA LEU A 126 -3.35 -17.52 1.03
C LEU A 126 -2.05 -18.26 0.72
N ASP A 127 -0.90 -17.62 0.88
CA ASP A 127 0.42 -18.22 0.66
C ASP A 127 0.64 -19.45 1.55
N SER A 128 0.37 -19.32 2.86
CA SER A 128 0.50 -20.44 3.78
C SER A 128 -0.54 -21.54 3.51
N ALA A 129 -1.79 -21.19 3.17
CA ALA A 129 -2.83 -22.15 2.88
C ALA A 129 -2.54 -22.96 1.62
N LEU A 130 -2.06 -22.32 0.55
CA LEU A 130 -1.69 -22.97 -0.71
C LEU A 130 -0.55 -23.98 -0.51
N LYS A 131 0.45 -23.64 0.30
CA LYS A 131 1.56 -24.56 0.64
C LYS A 131 1.10 -25.78 1.46
N HIS A 132 -0.03 -25.65 2.15
CA HIS A 132 -0.64 -26.70 2.97
C HIS A 132 -1.85 -27.38 2.32
N ARG A 133 -2.10 -27.16 1.03
CA ARG A 133 -3.27 -27.71 0.31
C ARG A 133 -3.47 -29.22 0.55
N LYS A 134 -2.41 -30.02 0.38
CA LYS A 134 -2.47 -31.49 0.57
C LYS A 134 -2.89 -31.87 1.99
N ALA A 135 -2.43 -31.15 3.01
CA ALA A 135 -2.81 -31.42 4.40
C ALA A 135 -4.29 -31.11 4.65
N PHE A 136 -4.85 -30.08 3.99
CA PHE A 136 -6.28 -29.80 4.05
C PHE A 136 -7.12 -30.85 3.30
N GLU A 137 -6.65 -31.36 2.17
CA GLU A 137 -7.30 -32.46 1.43
C GLU A 137 -7.31 -33.75 2.28
N VAL A 138 -6.21 -34.07 2.97
CA VAL A 138 -6.14 -35.22 3.91
C VAL A 138 -7.04 -34.99 5.14
N LEU A 139 -7.09 -33.76 5.67
CA LEU A 139 -7.99 -33.41 6.78
C LEU A 139 -9.45 -33.66 6.41
N GLU A 140 -9.86 -33.32 5.18
CA GLU A 140 -11.21 -33.55 4.67
C GLU A 140 -11.60 -35.03 4.68
N ILE A 141 -10.69 -35.90 4.23
CA ILE A 141 -10.92 -37.35 4.18
C ILE A 141 -11.07 -37.96 5.58
N HIS A 142 -10.31 -37.45 6.56
CA HIS A 142 -10.19 -38.08 7.89
C HIS A 142 -10.91 -37.34 9.03
N ASP A 143 -11.56 -36.21 8.77
CA ASP A 143 -12.33 -35.46 9.77
C ASP A 143 -13.68 -35.00 9.21
N PRO A 144 -14.74 -35.81 9.30
CA PRO A 144 -16.07 -35.43 8.83
C PRO A 144 -16.57 -34.11 9.44
N LYS A 145 -16.18 -33.80 10.69
CA LYS A 145 -16.56 -32.55 11.37
C LYS A 145 -15.99 -31.31 10.68
N TYR A 146 -14.86 -31.44 10.00
CA TYR A 146 -14.28 -30.33 9.23
C TYR A 146 -15.23 -29.92 8.10
N SER A 147 -15.69 -30.87 7.28
CA SER A 147 -16.63 -30.59 6.19
C SER A 147 -17.99 -30.11 6.71
N GLU A 148 -18.54 -30.77 7.74
CA GLU A 148 -19.83 -30.40 8.33
C GLU A 148 -19.86 -28.97 8.91
N GLU A 149 -18.80 -28.54 9.60
CA GLU A 149 -18.72 -27.19 10.15
C GLU A 149 -18.54 -26.14 9.06
N LEU A 150 -17.70 -26.41 8.05
CA LEU A 150 -17.43 -25.46 6.97
C LEU A 150 -18.65 -25.25 6.07
N LEU A 151 -19.52 -26.26 5.92
CA LEU A 151 -20.81 -26.14 5.21
C LEU A 151 -21.75 -25.10 5.84
N LYS A 152 -21.66 -24.89 7.16
CA LYS A 152 -22.47 -23.90 7.89
C LYS A 152 -21.90 -22.48 7.82
N GLY A 153 -20.68 -22.31 7.31
CA GLY A 153 -20.00 -21.03 7.21
C GLY A 153 -20.41 -20.19 5.98
N LYS A 154 -19.95 -18.93 5.94
CA LYS A 154 -20.19 -18.01 4.82
C LYS A 154 -19.77 -18.58 3.45
N GLY A 155 -18.67 -19.34 3.41
CA GLY A 155 -18.16 -19.99 2.19
C GLY A 155 -18.94 -21.23 1.74
N LYS A 156 -19.84 -21.76 2.58
CA LYS A 156 -20.66 -22.96 2.33
C LYS A 156 -19.85 -24.16 1.82
N GLY A 157 -18.88 -24.60 2.62
CA GLY A 157 -18.11 -25.81 2.35
C GLY A 157 -16.60 -25.62 2.39
N VAL A 158 -15.91 -26.74 2.15
CA VAL A 158 -14.45 -26.82 2.07
C VAL A 158 -13.94 -26.20 0.75
N PRO A 159 -12.66 -25.79 0.67
CA PRO A 159 -12.06 -25.34 -0.59
C PRO A 159 -12.06 -26.45 -1.64
N THR A 160 -12.62 -26.16 -2.81
CA THR A 160 -12.67 -27.06 -3.97
C THR A 160 -11.41 -26.94 -4.83
N SER A 161 -11.19 -27.88 -5.76
CA SER A 161 -10.10 -27.80 -6.75
C SER A 161 -10.08 -26.46 -7.51
N PHE A 162 -11.25 -25.90 -7.79
CA PHE A 162 -11.43 -24.58 -8.40
C PHE A 162 -10.92 -23.44 -7.53
N ASP A 163 -11.17 -23.49 -6.22
CA ASP A 163 -10.73 -22.45 -5.28
C ASP A 163 -9.20 -22.37 -5.22
N TRP A 164 -8.53 -23.54 -5.18
CA TRP A 164 -7.07 -23.62 -5.24
C TRP A 164 -6.52 -23.16 -6.59
N ALA A 165 -7.14 -23.59 -7.70
CA ALA A 165 -6.72 -23.24 -9.06
C ALA A 165 -6.90 -21.75 -9.36
N LYS A 166 -7.86 -21.07 -8.73
CA LYS A 166 -8.02 -19.61 -8.81
C LYS A 166 -7.01 -18.85 -7.97
N ALA A 167 -6.73 -19.32 -6.75
CA ALA A 167 -5.85 -18.61 -5.83
C ALA A 167 -4.36 -18.74 -6.18
N GLN A 168 -3.94 -19.85 -6.79
CA GLN A 168 -2.52 -20.08 -7.06
C GLN A 168 -1.90 -19.12 -8.11
N PRO A 169 -2.51 -18.86 -9.28
CA PRO A 169 -1.90 -18.04 -10.33
C PRO A 169 -1.76 -16.55 -9.97
N ILE A 170 -2.60 -16.05 -9.07
CA ILE A 170 -2.57 -14.65 -8.62
C ILE A 170 -1.46 -14.36 -7.61
N MET A 171 -0.89 -15.38 -6.95
CA MET A 171 0.07 -15.17 -5.86
C MET A 171 1.33 -14.38 -6.27
N PRO A 172 1.97 -14.65 -7.42
CA PRO A 172 3.10 -13.84 -7.87
C PRO A 172 2.72 -12.38 -8.11
N PHE A 173 1.50 -12.14 -8.62
CA PHE A 173 0.99 -10.78 -8.83
C PHE A 173 0.66 -10.07 -7.52
N LEU A 174 0.10 -10.77 -6.53
CA LEU A 174 -0.12 -10.18 -5.20
C LEU A 174 1.18 -9.93 -4.44
N LYS A 175 2.20 -10.77 -4.64
CA LYS A 175 3.48 -10.66 -3.95
C LYS A 175 4.16 -9.30 -4.17
N MET A 176 4.11 -8.76 -5.39
CA MET A 176 4.72 -7.46 -5.67
C MET A 176 4.10 -6.32 -4.85
N PHE A 177 2.77 -6.33 -4.66
CA PHE A 177 2.11 -5.36 -3.79
C PHE A 177 2.54 -5.57 -2.33
N TYR A 178 2.79 -6.81 -1.92
CA TYR A 178 3.04 -7.17 -0.53
C TYR A 178 4.42 -6.67 -0.16
N ASP A 179 5.40 -6.97 -1.02
CA ASP A 179 6.75 -6.48 -0.90
C ASP A 179 6.80 -4.94 -0.95
N ALA A 180 6.01 -4.30 -1.84
CA ALA A 180 5.92 -2.84 -1.89
C ALA A 180 5.32 -2.25 -0.62
N THR A 181 4.26 -2.87 -0.09
CA THR A 181 3.62 -2.40 1.15
C THR A 181 4.54 -2.55 2.34
N LEU A 182 5.32 -3.63 2.43
CA LEU A 182 6.36 -3.78 3.45
C LEU A 182 7.43 -2.67 3.33
N ARG A 183 7.90 -2.39 2.12
CA ARG A 183 8.92 -1.34 1.89
C ARG A 183 8.44 0.05 2.29
N ILE A 184 7.22 0.44 1.91
CA ILE A 184 6.69 1.78 2.23
C ILE A 184 6.19 1.92 3.68
N SER A 185 5.92 0.81 4.37
CA SER A 185 5.43 0.81 5.76
C SER A 185 6.56 0.69 6.79
N GLY A 186 7.82 0.68 6.36
CA GLY A 186 8.98 0.61 7.25
C GLY A 186 9.11 1.86 8.13
N SER A 187 9.44 1.66 9.40
CA SER A 187 9.66 2.74 10.38
C SER A 187 11.12 2.94 10.76
N SER A 188 12.00 2.00 10.40
CA SER A 188 13.43 2.03 10.73
C SER A 188 14.32 2.66 9.65
N TYR A 189 13.72 3.18 8.58
CA TYR A 189 14.40 3.84 7.47
C TYR A 189 13.48 4.87 6.80
N VAL A 190 14.07 5.78 6.02
CA VAL A 190 13.32 6.75 5.22
C VAL A 190 12.61 6.03 4.08
N ALA A 191 11.29 6.12 4.02
CA ALA A 191 10.46 5.50 2.99
C ALA A 191 10.00 6.47 1.89
N SER A 192 10.05 7.79 2.13
CA SER A 192 9.56 8.81 1.21
C SER A 192 10.27 8.76 -0.15
N ASN A 193 11.59 8.60 -0.16
CA ASN A 193 12.40 8.46 -1.37
C ASN A 193 12.06 7.23 -2.22
N MET A 194 11.40 6.22 -1.65
CA MET A 194 10.92 5.03 -2.38
C MET A 194 9.52 5.23 -2.96
N TYR A 195 8.76 6.21 -2.47
CA TYR A 195 7.34 6.41 -2.81
C TYR A 195 7.08 6.41 -4.33
N MET A 196 7.85 7.21 -5.09
CA MET A 196 7.70 7.29 -6.55
C MET A 196 7.95 5.94 -7.22
N LEU A 197 9.03 5.26 -6.82
CA LEU A 197 9.45 3.99 -7.41
C LEU A 197 8.41 2.90 -7.18
N GLU A 198 7.88 2.81 -5.96
CA GLU A 198 6.85 1.82 -5.62
C GLU A 198 5.54 2.10 -6.36
N VAL A 199 5.07 3.36 -6.35
CA VAL A 199 3.80 3.72 -7.02
C VAL A 199 3.88 3.45 -8.52
N PHE A 200 4.90 3.97 -9.19
CA PHE A 200 5.04 3.82 -10.64
C PHE A 200 5.35 2.37 -11.04
N GLY A 201 6.19 1.68 -10.27
CA GLY A 201 6.45 0.26 -10.47
C GLY A 201 5.19 -0.59 -10.37
N ILE A 202 4.30 -0.30 -9.41
CA ILE A 202 3.00 -0.97 -9.29
C ILE A 202 2.11 -0.67 -10.51
N GLY A 203 2.06 0.58 -10.95
CA GLY A 203 1.31 1.00 -12.14
C GLY A 203 1.72 0.23 -13.39
N GLU A 204 3.02 0.14 -13.65
CA GLU A 204 3.60 -0.61 -14.78
C GLU A 204 3.17 -2.09 -14.73
N LYS A 205 3.26 -2.73 -13.55
CA LYS A 205 2.90 -4.14 -13.42
C LYS A 205 1.40 -4.40 -13.56
N ILE A 206 0.55 -3.52 -13.02
CA ILE A 206 -0.89 -3.58 -13.26
C ILE A 206 -1.16 -3.52 -14.78
N LEU A 207 -0.57 -2.56 -15.48
CA LEU A 207 -0.73 -2.42 -16.92
C LEU A 207 -0.25 -3.66 -17.69
N LYS A 208 0.86 -4.26 -17.25
CA LYS A 208 1.33 -5.53 -17.82
C LYS A 208 0.30 -6.65 -17.62
N MET A 209 -0.32 -6.74 -16.45
CA MET A 209 -1.32 -7.77 -16.15
C MET A 209 -2.67 -7.53 -16.85
N CYS A 210 -3.05 -6.27 -17.14
CA CYS A 210 -4.19 -5.97 -18.02
C CYS A 210 -4.05 -6.58 -19.42
N ASN A 211 -2.81 -6.82 -19.86
CA ASN A 211 -2.49 -7.47 -21.13
C ASN A 211 -2.14 -8.96 -20.98
N SER A 212 -2.43 -9.57 -19.82
CA SER A 212 -2.20 -10.98 -19.58
C SER A 212 -3.09 -11.87 -20.46
N LYS A 213 -2.55 -13.02 -20.87
CA LYS A 213 -3.33 -14.10 -21.51
C LYS A 213 -4.21 -14.85 -20.50
N ASP A 214 -3.85 -14.80 -19.23
CA ASP A 214 -4.64 -15.37 -18.14
C ASP A 214 -5.80 -14.41 -17.83
N MET A 215 -7.02 -14.87 -18.08
CA MET A 215 -8.24 -14.08 -17.90
C MET A 215 -8.48 -13.68 -16.43
N CYS A 216 -8.10 -14.53 -15.47
CA CYS A 216 -8.24 -14.20 -14.04
C CYS A 216 -7.31 -13.05 -13.67
N LEU A 217 -6.04 -13.10 -14.11
CA LEU A 217 -5.08 -12.02 -13.89
C LEU A 217 -5.50 -10.72 -14.59
N LYS A 218 -6.01 -10.82 -15.82
CA LYS A 218 -6.47 -9.67 -16.59
C LYS A 218 -7.62 -8.95 -15.88
N VAL A 219 -8.68 -9.67 -15.53
CA VAL A 219 -9.86 -9.09 -14.87
C VAL A 219 -9.50 -8.48 -13.51
N MET A 220 -8.63 -9.14 -12.74
CA MET A 220 -8.10 -8.61 -11.49
C MET A 220 -7.32 -7.30 -11.71
N ALA A 221 -6.45 -7.27 -12.74
CA ALA A 221 -5.65 -6.10 -13.07
C ALA A 221 -6.50 -4.92 -13.56
N ASP A 222 -7.53 -5.15 -14.38
CA ASP A 222 -8.41 -4.08 -14.89
C ASP A 222 -9.14 -3.36 -13.74
N ARG A 223 -9.57 -4.11 -12.73
CA ARG A 223 -10.16 -3.54 -11.49
C ARG A 223 -9.14 -2.76 -10.68
N MET A 224 -7.96 -3.34 -10.46
CA MET A 224 -6.86 -2.65 -9.78
C MET A 224 -6.47 -1.36 -10.50
N LYS A 225 -6.44 -1.38 -11.84
CA LYS A 225 -6.13 -0.23 -12.69
C LYS A 225 -7.12 0.90 -12.48
N THR A 226 -8.41 0.59 -12.39
CA THR A 226 -9.47 1.58 -12.11
C THR A 226 -9.21 2.31 -10.79
N LYS A 227 -8.82 1.60 -9.73
CA LYS A 227 -8.48 2.24 -8.44
C LYS A 227 -7.12 2.93 -8.49
N TYR A 228 -6.12 2.34 -9.13
CA TYR A 228 -4.81 2.95 -9.32
C TYR A 228 -4.95 4.31 -9.99
N ASP A 229 -5.71 4.39 -11.09
CA ASP A 229 -5.86 5.62 -11.87
C ASP A 229 -6.56 6.73 -11.09
N LYS A 230 -7.51 6.37 -10.23
CA LYS A 230 -8.19 7.32 -9.33
C LYS A 230 -7.19 8.07 -8.44
N TYR A 231 -6.14 7.40 -7.96
CA TYR A 231 -5.18 8.00 -7.03
C TYR A 231 -3.89 8.48 -7.68
N TRP A 232 -3.41 7.79 -8.73
CA TRP A 232 -2.07 7.96 -9.28
C TRP A 232 -2.02 8.01 -10.81
N GLY A 233 -3.16 7.90 -11.50
CA GLY A 233 -3.21 7.92 -12.98
C GLY A 233 -3.10 9.30 -13.61
N LYS A 234 -3.28 10.36 -12.82
CA LYS A 234 -3.15 11.76 -13.24
C LYS A 234 -2.09 12.44 -12.40
N PHE A 235 -1.25 13.26 -13.03
CA PHE A 235 -0.14 13.90 -12.31
C PHE A 235 -0.63 14.89 -11.25
N GLU A 236 -1.80 15.50 -11.44
CA GLU A 236 -2.44 16.42 -10.50
C GLU A 236 -2.86 15.75 -9.19
N ASN A 237 -3.02 14.42 -9.19
CA ASN A 237 -3.33 13.66 -7.99
C ASN A 237 -2.06 13.28 -7.18
N LEU A 238 -0.86 13.47 -7.75
CA LEU A 238 0.39 13.12 -7.10
C LEU A 238 0.82 14.23 -6.13
N ASN A 239 1.29 13.82 -4.96
CA ASN A 239 1.90 14.73 -4.00
C ASN A 239 3.38 14.97 -4.35
N MET A 240 3.87 16.22 -4.26
CA MET A 240 5.26 16.57 -4.56
C MET A 240 6.31 16.02 -3.58
N LEU A 241 5.90 15.18 -2.61
CA LEU A 241 6.81 14.27 -1.92
C LEU A 241 7.66 13.43 -2.90
N LEU A 242 7.26 13.32 -4.18
CA LEU A 242 8.09 12.88 -5.29
C LEU A 242 9.53 13.46 -5.28
N ILE A 243 9.72 14.70 -4.85
CA ILE A 243 11.04 15.36 -4.73
C ILE A 243 12.01 14.56 -3.86
N SER A 244 11.51 13.86 -2.83
CA SER A 244 12.35 13.01 -1.97
C SER A 244 13.11 11.92 -2.76
N SER A 245 12.59 11.51 -3.92
CA SER A 245 13.27 10.58 -4.81
C SER A 245 14.52 11.20 -5.46
N ILE A 246 14.53 12.52 -5.68
CA ILE A 246 15.67 13.28 -6.22
C ILE A 246 16.70 13.58 -5.13
N LEU A 247 16.22 13.79 -3.89
CA LEU A 247 17.08 14.04 -2.73
C LEU A 247 17.85 12.79 -2.27
N ASP A 248 17.48 11.61 -2.75
CA ASP A 248 18.28 10.39 -2.58
C ASP A 248 19.55 10.49 -3.44
N PRO A 249 20.77 10.47 -2.85
CA PRO A 249 22.02 10.64 -3.60
C PRO A 249 22.23 9.62 -4.73
N ARG A 250 21.58 8.44 -4.62
CA ARG A 250 21.63 7.35 -5.60
C ARG A 250 20.83 7.67 -6.86
N ASN A 251 19.86 8.57 -6.77
CA ASN A 251 18.99 8.95 -7.86
C ASN A 251 19.39 10.33 -8.38
N LYS A 252 19.38 10.51 -9.71
CA LYS A 252 19.57 11.82 -10.35
C LYS A 252 18.25 12.30 -10.91
N LEU A 253 18.09 13.61 -11.06
CA LEU A 253 16.91 14.20 -11.73
C LEU A 253 16.66 13.57 -13.11
N LYS A 254 17.72 13.25 -13.86
CA LYS A 254 17.62 12.54 -15.15
C LYS A 254 16.92 11.18 -15.03
N PHE A 255 17.20 10.41 -13.98
CA PHE A 255 16.56 9.12 -13.72
C PHE A 255 15.09 9.30 -13.35
N VAL A 256 14.77 10.25 -12.49
CA VAL A 256 13.39 10.58 -12.12
C VAL A 256 12.58 11.04 -13.35
N ASN A 257 13.16 11.90 -14.19
CA ASN A 257 12.53 12.34 -15.44
C ASN A 257 12.30 11.19 -16.41
N TRP A 258 13.26 10.27 -16.51
CA TRP A 258 13.10 9.06 -17.33
C TRP A 258 11.90 8.24 -16.82
N LEU A 259 11.82 8.01 -15.50
CA LEU A 259 10.74 7.24 -14.89
C LEU A 259 9.37 7.88 -15.12
N ILE A 260 9.26 9.21 -15.01
CA ILE A 260 8.03 9.96 -15.34
C ILE A 260 7.62 9.72 -16.80
N THR A 261 8.56 9.78 -17.75
CA THR A 261 8.26 9.52 -19.17
C THR A 261 7.79 8.09 -19.44
N GLN A 262 8.21 7.11 -18.64
CA GLN A 262 7.72 5.74 -18.81
C GLN A 262 6.27 5.56 -18.34
N ASN A 263 5.79 6.42 -17.44
CA ASN A 263 4.51 6.22 -16.74
C ASN A 263 3.40 7.17 -17.19
N PHE A 264 3.73 8.26 -17.89
CA PHE A 264 2.78 9.27 -18.33
C PHE A 264 2.91 9.53 -19.83
N ASN A 265 1.81 9.97 -20.46
CA ASN A 265 1.87 10.45 -21.84
C ASN A 265 2.78 11.69 -21.95
N SER A 266 3.19 12.04 -23.17
CA SER A 266 4.17 13.12 -23.41
C SER A 266 3.77 14.46 -22.76
N PHE A 267 2.47 14.81 -22.80
CA PHE A 267 1.96 16.06 -22.24
C PHE A 267 2.04 16.06 -20.71
N ASP A 268 1.44 15.06 -20.06
CA ASP A 268 1.42 14.95 -18.60
C ASP A 268 2.84 14.77 -18.03
N ALA A 269 3.69 14.01 -18.73
CA ALA A 269 5.08 13.82 -18.35
C ALA A 269 5.86 15.14 -18.37
N THR A 270 5.64 15.99 -19.37
CA THR A 270 6.30 17.30 -19.45
C THR A 270 5.84 18.19 -18.30
N LYS A 271 4.53 18.29 -18.07
CA LYS A 271 3.96 19.07 -16.97
C LYS A 271 4.46 18.64 -15.60
N LEU A 272 4.50 17.33 -15.34
CA LEU A 272 4.99 16.80 -14.07
C LEU A 272 6.49 17.07 -13.86
N LYS A 273 7.31 16.96 -14.91
CA LYS A 273 8.75 17.29 -14.82
C LYS A 273 8.99 18.75 -14.52
N ASP A 274 8.27 19.64 -15.21
CA ASP A 274 8.39 21.09 -15.01
C ASP A 274 7.97 21.44 -13.58
N LEU A 275 6.83 20.94 -13.13
CA LEU A 275 6.35 21.13 -11.75
C LEU A 275 7.38 20.63 -10.72
N LEU A 276 7.89 19.41 -10.92
CA LEU A 276 8.85 18.81 -10.01
C LEU A 276 10.16 19.60 -9.94
N LYS A 277 10.62 20.15 -11.07
CA LYS A 277 11.81 21.00 -11.13
C LYS A 277 11.58 22.34 -10.44
N THR A 278 10.44 23.00 -10.70
CA THR A 278 10.07 24.25 -10.02
C THR A 278 9.99 24.07 -8.52
N CYS A 279 9.28 23.05 -8.03
CA CYS A 279 9.19 22.80 -6.60
C CYS A 279 10.55 22.45 -5.98
N LEU A 280 11.43 21.71 -6.69
CA LEU A 280 12.78 21.45 -6.21
C LEU A 280 13.59 22.75 -6.07
N ASP A 281 13.52 23.64 -7.05
CA ASP A 281 14.26 24.91 -7.03
C ASP A 281 13.75 25.85 -5.94
N GLU A 282 12.44 25.95 -5.76
CA GLU A 282 11.81 26.68 -4.67
C GLU A 282 12.23 26.12 -3.29
N LEU A 283 12.26 24.79 -3.14
CA LEU A 283 12.73 24.16 -1.90
C LEU A 283 14.20 24.49 -1.62
N ILE A 284 15.05 24.50 -2.66
CA ILE A 284 16.47 24.88 -2.52
C ILE A 284 16.58 26.34 -2.07
N ILE A 285 15.80 27.25 -2.65
CA ILE A 285 15.80 28.68 -2.28
C ILE A 285 15.34 28.86 -0.83
N GLU A 286 14.25 28.20 -0.43
CA GLU A 286 13.68 28.29 0.93
C GLU A 286 14.65 27.80 2.02
N TYR A 287 15.50 26.82 1.70
CA TYR A 287 16.47 26.24 2.63
C TYR A 287 17.88 26.84 2.53
N ASN A 288 18.22 27.54 1.43
CA ASN A 288 19.50 28.25 1.29
C ASN A 288 19.50 29.68 1.86
N GLY A 289 18.37 30.18 2.36
CA GLY A 289 18.32 31.40 3.19
C GLY A 289 18.56 32.72 2.45
N VAL A 290 18.34 32.80 1.13
CA VAL A 290 18.59 34.03 0.33
C VAL A 290 17.52 35.12 0.55
N GLY A 291 16.91 35.20 1.73
CA GLY A 291 15.85 36.18 2.05
C GLY A 291 15.85 36.73 3.47
N GLU A 292 16.75 36.29 4.35
CA GLU A 292 16.87 36.81 5.72
C GLU A 292 18.27 37.39 5.94
N GLY A 293 18.53 38.55 5.34
CA GLY A 293 19.77 39.29 5.52
C GLY A 293 19.66 40.68 4.92
N PHE A 294 19.68 41.70 5.78
CA PHE A 294 19.70 43.14 5.49
C PHE A 294 18.36 43.86 5.30
N GLN A 295 17.45 43.82 6.28
CA GLN A 295 16.70 45.02 6.66
C GLN A 295 16.42 45.03 8.17
N SER A 296 17.21 45.82 8.91
CA SER A 296 16.88 46.55 10.15
C SER A 296 18.04 46.59 11.17
N GLU A 297 19.15 47.23 10.80
CA GLU A 297 19.96 47.97 11.76
C GLU A 297 20.02 49.44 11.30
N SER A 298 18.92 50.15 11.54
CA SER A 298 18.92 51.61 11.62
C SER A 298 17.70 52.05 12.39
N GLN A 299 17.85 52.14 13.71
CA GLN A 299 17.24 53.12 14.62
C GLN A 299 17.29 52.58 16.03
N ILE A 300 18.35 52.92 16.78
CA ILE A 300 18.23 53.54 18.11
C ILE A 300 19.44 54.47 18.26
N SER A 301 19.18 55.77 18.12
CA SER A 301 19.96 56.85 18.75
C SER A 301 19.54 56.98 20.21
#